data_AF-A0A8H6AA45-F1
#
_entry.id   AF-A0A8H6AA45-F1
#
_cell.length_a   1.000
_cell.length_b   1.000
_cell.length_c   1.000
_cell.angle_alpha   90.00
_cell.angle_beta   90.00
_cell.angle_gamma   90.00
#
_symmetry.space_group_name_H-M   'P 1'
#
loop_
_entity.id
_entity.type
_entity.pdbx_description
1 polymer ?
#
loop_
_entity_poly.entity_id
_entity_poly.type
_entity_poly.pdbx_seq_one_letter_code
_entity_poly.pdbx_strand_id
1 'polypeptide(L)'
;METTPQATATFVVESGCICFGELHNVWSGSSVPIQVFPSIRPECVGTVVAHHLEFNVPAHNGRWNAFHLVDIDTGIVSGWFLCHSDVDVGPEIQRILRVSGSPYEPDCGSTRNDGKTHAEGILVVNRYDWGYYDARCRDEIDKQSGEGTGEEPTELVPEDEGVDVELSESVGVVDYAHAKSQVAAWKRQSPDRRNPCVTGVWMEIPMAEHKFGRFGFNLERTAAHSFLFFSTRTDFTRTSLAGQSHPLRKPETNEERFERRLREGFDFSGLQLIQRLSAPPGEGFISFSPPAPPESTCLGPYSKGDHVLRVQELDSLRLRPFRPHFPPELIADLRTQGITINTSPIQRRNIAVFVDPEKDRVFDLINELILSYLERSVLPALHWRTPSMIADALFGKPAKGKLLDVYCHCCLTQSATEPIPDFEVDYMCGKIKTFLNSRAVCQPSAIEEESIRGICRVIAYLVSEILELSCNAAIDSYRYGIVPLDIRISVYNDSELYNLLQYSTVLWKGRG
;
A
#
# COMPACT_ATOMS: atom_id res chain seq x y z
N MET A 1 -19.07 -6.07 -34.32
CA MET A 1 -19.22 -7.53 -34.16
C MET A 1 -18.10 -7.95 -33.23
N GLU A 2 -18.40 -8.28 -31.98
CA GLU A 2 -17.40 -8.82 -31.07
C GLU A 2 -17.05 -10.24 -31.51
N THR A 3 -15.77 -10.47 -31.79
CA THR A 3 -15.23 -11.78 -32.10
C THR A 3 -15.17 -12.60 -30.81
N THR A 4 -15.82 -13.76 -30.80
CA THR A 4 -15.74 -14.72 -29.70
C THR A 4 -14.26 -15.06 -29.44
N PRO A 5 -13.79 -15.05 -28.18
CA PRO A 5 -12.40 -15.38 -27.88
C PRO A 5 -12.05 -16.76 -28.43
N GLN A 6 -10.96 -16.87 -29.19
CA GLN A 6 -10.52 -18.14 -29.74
C GLN A 6 -9.55 -18.82 -28.76
N ALA A 7 -9.87 -20.05 -28.37
CA ALA A 7 -8.97 -20.85 -27.54
C ALA A 7 -7.70 -21.21 -28.32
N THR A 8 -6.54 -20.99 -27.71
CA THR A 8 -5.23 -21.40 -28.22
C THR A 8 -5.07 -22.91 -28.14
N ALA A 9 -5.54 -23.51 -27.04
CA ALA A 9 -5.44 -24.95 -26.80
C ALA A 9 -6.60 -25.44 -25.93
N THR A 10 -6.81 -26.76 -25.92
CA THR A 10 -7.80 -27.39 -25.04
C THR A 10 -7.26 -28.68 -24.45
N PHE A 11 -7.61 -28.96 -23.20
CA PHE A 11 -7.26 -30.20 -22.50
C PHE A 11 -8.46 -30.71 -21.71
N VAL A 12 -8.38 -31.92 -21.17
CA VAL A 12 -9.45 -32.58 -20.41
C VAL A 12 -8.98 -32.87 -19.01
N VAL A 13 -9.85 -32.59 -18.03
CA VAL A 13 -9.70 -32.99 -16.64
C VAL A 13 -10.68 -34.14 -16.38
N GLU A 14 -10.16 -35.31 -16.05
CA GLU A 14 -10.94 -36.53 -15.77
C GLU A 14 -10.87 -36.90 -14.29
N SER A 15 -9.75 -36.58 -13.64
CA SER A 15 -9.44 -36.98 -12.26
C SER A 15 -10.13 -36.17 -11.17
N GLY A 16 -10.84 -35.08 -11.52
CA GLY A 16 -11.40 -34.13 -10.55
C GLY A 16 -10.37 -33.19 -9.95
N CYS A 17 -9.14 -33.18 -10.49
CA CYS A 17 -8.01 -32.45 -9.92
C CYS A 17 -7.00 -32.06 -11.01
N ILE A 18 -6.34 -30.93 -10.80
CA ILE A 18 -5.22 -30.49 -11.64
C ILE A 18 -3.97 -30.29 -10.78
N CYS A 19 -2.82 -30.69 -11.32
CA CYS A 19 -1.51 -30.32 -10.80
C CYS A 19 -0.98 -29.11 -11.58
N PHE A 20 -0.27 -28.20 -10.90
CA PHE A 20 0.19 -26.95 -11.51
C PHE A 20 1.58 -26.51 -11.03
N GLY A 21 2.24 -25.64 -11.80
CA GLY A 21 3.53 -25.04 -11.47
C GLY A 21 4.66 -25.52 -12.37
N GLU A 22 5.90 -25.44 -11.89
CA GLU A 22 7.04 -25.99 -12.61
C GLU A 22 7.03 -27.53 -12.60
N LEU A 23 7.93 -28.17 -13.35
CA LEU A 23 7.95 -29.63 -13.47
C LEU A 23 8.02 -30.35 -12.11
N HIS A 24 8.87 -29.86 -11.20
CA HIS A 24 9.00 -30.42 -9.86
C HIS A 24 7.74 -30.20 -9.00
N ASN A 25 7.05 -29.06 -9.17
CA ASN A 25 5.79 -28.79 -8.48
C ASN A 25 4.68 -29.72 -8.96
N VAL A 26 4.52 -29.89 -10.28
CA VAL A 26 3.52 -30.79 -10.86
C VAL A 26 3.77 -32.24 -10.42
N TRP A 27 5.03 -32.67 -10.38
CA TRP A 27 5.41 -34.00 -9.90
C TRP A 27 5.10 -34.20 -8.42
N SER A 28 5.51 -33.26 -7.58
CA SER A 28 5.24 -33.27 -6.13
C SER A 28 3.74 -33.28 -5.85
N GLY A 29 2.99 -32.39 -6.50
CA GLY A 29 1.54 -32.26 -6.32
C GLY A 29 0.76 -33.51 -6.70
N SER A 30 1.24 -34.30 -7.67
CA SER A 30 0.65 -35.59 -8.03
C SER A 30 0.94 -36.74 -7.03
N SER A 31 1.79 -36.49 -6.04
CA SER A 31 2.27 -37.48 -5.07
C SER A 31 1.74 -37.24 -3.66
N VAL A 32 0.96 -36.19 -3.45
CA VAL A 32 0.37 -35.81 -2.16
C VAL A 32 -1.15 -35.75 -2.27
N PRO A 33 -1.89 -35.85 -1.14
CA PRO A 33 -3.34 -35.72 -1.16
C PRO A 33 -3.82 -34.42 -1.82
N ILE A 34 -5.01 -34.47 -2.43
CA ILE A 34 -5.62 -33.29 -3.03
C ILE A 34 -5.87 -32.25 -1.93
N GLN A 35 -5.31 -31.06 -2.08
CA GLN A 35 -5.49 -30.00 -1.09
C GLN A 35 -6.93 -29.51 -1.08
N VAL A 36 -7.42 -29.20 0.11
CA VAL A 36 -8.68 -28.48 0.27
C VAL A 36 -8.45 -27.02 -0.13
N PHE A 37 -9.53 -26.27 -0.38
CA PHE A 37 -9.42 -24.82 -0.58
C PHE A 37 -8.57 -24.20 0.54
N PRO A 38 -7.48 -23.49 0.20
CA PRO A 38 -6.39 -23.26 1.14
C PRO A 38 -6.75 -22.30 2.28
N SER A 39 -6.01 -22.45 3.38
CA SER A 39 -6.13 -21.60 4.56
C SER A 39 -5.72 -20.16 4.26
N ILE A 40 -6.42 -19.21 4.90
CA ILE A 40 -6.14 -17.76 4.82
C ILE A 40 -4.91 -17.33 5.66
N ARG A 41 -4.20 -18.27 6.29
CA ARG A 41 -3.04 -17.96 7.15
C ARG A 41 -1.75 -18.21 6.37
N PRO A 42 -0.97 -17.16 6.04
CA PRO A 42 0.33 -17.35 5.44
C PRO A 42 1.36 -17.80 6.49
N GLU A 43 2.44 -18.38 5.99
CA GLU A 43 3.68 -18.64 6.73
C GLU A 43 4.65 -17.47 6.53
N CYS A 44 5.29 -17.05 7.62
CA CYS A 44 6.27 -15.97 7.61
C CYS A 44 7.65 -16.56 7.88
N VAL A 45 8.58 -16.40 6.93
CA VAL A 45 9.99 -16.77 7.09
C VAL A 45 10.84 -15.53 6.76
N GLY A 46 11.41 -14.90 7.78
CA GLY A 46 12.15 -13.64 7.63
C GLY A 46 11.26 -12.51 7.08
N THR A 47 11.66 -11.90 5.95
CA THR A 47 10.89 -10.87 5.24
C THR A 47 9.91 -11.44 4.20
N VAL A 48 9.92 -12.77 4.02
CA VAL A 48 9.07 -13.47 3.05
C VAL A 48 7.79 -13.92 3.74
N VAL A 49 6.67 -13.63 3.07
CA VAL A 49 5.34 -14.14 3.45
C VAL A 49 4.85 -14.97 2.28
N ALA A 50 4.63 -16.26 2.52
CA ALA A 50 4.20 -17.22 1.52
C ALA A 50 3.05 -18.08 2.06
N HIS A 51 2.24 -18.65 1.18
CA HIS A 51 1.28 -19.69 1.54
C HIS A 51 1.86 -21.04 1.18
N HIS A 52 1.77 -21.99 2.10
CA HIS A 52 2.07 -23.38 1.79
C HIS A 52 1.03 -23.91 0.80
N LEU A 53 1.50 -24.44 -0.33
CA LEU A 53 0.68 -25.01 -1.40
C LEU A 53 1.14 -26.42 -1.70
N GLU A 54 0.19 -27.32 -2.00
CA GLU A 54 0.51 -28.68 -2.44
C GLU A 54 0.63 -28.80 -3.96
N PHE A 55 0.49 -27.70 -4.71
CA PHE A 55 0.59 -27.68 -6.18
C PHE A 55 -0.36 -28.64 -6.91
N ASN A 56 -1.45 -29.03 -6.25
CA ASN A 56 -2.62 -29.65 -6.84
C ASN A 56 -3.87 -28.89 -6.39
N VAL A 57 -4.98 -28.90 -7.12
CA VAL A 57 -6.27 -28.34 -6.66
C VAL A 57 -7.44 -29.15 -7.21
N PRO A 58 -8.54 -29.33 -6.45
CA PRO A 58 -9.79 -29.84 -6.99
C PRO A 58 -10.22 -28.99 -8.19
N ALA A 59 -10.67 -29.63 -9.27
CA ALA A 59 -11.03 -28.95 -10.51
C ALA A 59 -12.29 -29.55 -11.14
N HIS A 60 -13.04 -28.72 -11.86
CA HIS A 60 -14.20 -29.16 -12.63
C HIS A 60 -13.77 -30.17 -13.69
N ASN A 61 -14.43 -31.33 -13.69
CA ASN A 61 -14.24 -32.36 -14.70
C ASN A 61 -14.78 -31.90 -16.05
N GLY A 62 -14.09 -32.27 -17.11
CA GLY A 62 -14.50 -32.01 -18.47
C GLY A 62 -13.46 -31.23 -19.26
N ARG A 63 -13.92 -30.52 -20.28
CA ARG A 63 -13.05 -29.82 -21.23
C ARG A 63 -12.67 -28.45 -20.69
N TRP A 64 -11.39 -28.15 -20.75
CA TRP A 64 -10.82 -26.85 -20.42
C TRP A 64 -10.23 -26.19 -21.66
N ASN A 65 -10.39 -24.88 -21.73
CA ASN A 65 -9.92 -24.03 -22.81
C ASN A 65 -8.81 -23.12 -22.28
N ALA A 66 -7.72 -23.01 -23.01
CA ALA A 66 -6.62 -22.09 -22.72
C ALA A 66 -6.60 -20.96 -23.74
N PHE A 67 -6.47 -19.73 -23.25
CA PHE A 67 -6.45 -18.50 -24.02
C PHE A 67 -5.16 -17.75 -23.76
N HIS A 68 -4.51 -17.28 -24.83
CA HIS A 68 -3.46 -16.29 -24.69
C HIS A 68 -4.05 -14.94 -24.28
N LEU A 69 -3.39 -14.30 -23.33
CA LEU A 69 -3.54 -12.87 -23.07
C LEU A 69 -2.37 -12.17 -23.75
N VAL A 70 -2.67 -11.17 -24.58
CA VAL A 70 -1.68 -10.46 -25.38
C VAL A 70 -1.70 -8.96 -25.06
N ASP A 71 -0.52 -8.36 -25.02
CA ASP A 71 -0.40 -6.91 -25.05
C ASP A 71 -0.95 -6.38 -26.38
N ILE A 72 -1.85 -5.40 -26.30
CA ILE A 72 -2.63 -4.91 -27.44
C ILE A 72 -1.73 -4.25 -28.50
N ASP A 73 -0.64 -3.60 -28.06
CA ASP A 73 0.21 -2.80 -28.96
C ASP A 73 1.28 -3.67 -29.65
N THR A 74 1.83 -4.64 -28.92
CA THR A 74 2.93 -5.49 -29.40
C THR A 74 2.47 -6.85 -29.91
N GLY A 75 1.30 -7.32 -29.48
CA GLY A 75 0.80 -8.67 -29.76
C GLY A 75 1.54 -9.79 -29.01
N ILE A 76 2.49 -9.44 -28.14
CA ILE A 76 3.29 -10.40 -27.37
C ILE A 76 2.41 -10.99 -26.25
N VAL A 77 2.56 -12.30 -26.01
CA VAL A 77 1.87 -12.99 -24.92
C VAL A 77 2.32 -12.40 -23.58
N SER A 78 1.38 -11.79 -22.85
CA SER A 78 1.62 -11.19 -21.53
C SER A 78 1.04 -12.05 -20.40
N GLY A 79 0.25 -13.07 -20.71
CA GLY A 79 -0.36 -13.96 -19.74
C GLY A 79 -1.21 -15.05 -20.38
N TRP A 80 -1.82 -15.86 -19.53
CA TRP A 80 -2.69 -16.95 -19.94
C TRP A 80 -3.94 -17.00 -19.07
N PHE A 81 -5.06 -17.37 -19.68
CA PHE A 81 -6.28 -17.66 -18.96
C PHE A 81 -6.80 -19.05 -19.35
N LEU A 82 -7.04 -19.90 -18.37
CA LEU A 82 -7.59 -21.22 -18.52
C LEU A 82 -8.96 -21.25 -17.87
N CYS A 83 -9.95 -21.88 -18.49
CA CYS A 83 -11.24 -22.10 -17.84
C CYS A 83 -11.94 -23.36 -18.35
N HIS A 84 -12.82 -23.91 -17.52
CA HIS A 84 -13.73 -24.96 -17.93
C HIS A 84 -14.65 -24.45 -19.05
N SER A 85 -15.08 -25.36 -19.95
CA SER A 85 -15.87 -25.00 -21.14
C SER A 85 -17.23 -24.36 -20.85
N ASP A 86 -17.75 -24.54 -19.63
CA ASP A 86 -19.01 -23.95 -19.17
C ASP A 86 -18.84 -22.56 -18.54
N VAL A 87 -17.62 -22.03 -18.49
CA VAL A 87 -17.30 -20.74 -17.87
C VAL A 87 -17.27 -19.64 -18.91
N ASP A 88 -17.99 -18.56 -18.66
CA ASP A 88 -17.88 -17.34 -19.45
C ASP A 88 -16.57 -16.61 -19.13
N VAL A 89 -15.70 -16.52 -20.14
CA VAL A 89 -14.33 -16.02 -20.03
C VAL A 89 -14.28 -14.59 -19.50
N GLY A 90 -15.10 -13.69 -20.06
CA GLY A 90 -15.06 -12.27 -19.73
C GLY A 90 -15.42 -11.99 -18.27
N PRO A 91 -16.64 -12.35 -17.84
CA PRO A 91 -17.09 -12.16 -16.45
C PRO A 91 -16.17 -12.82 -15.42
N GLU A 92 -15.61 -13.99 -15.72
CA GLU A 92 -14.72 -14.69 -14.80
C GLU A 92 -13.38 -13.98 -14.62
N ILE A 93 -12.74 -13.53 -15.70
CA ILE A 93 -11.52 -12.70 -15.59
C ILE A 93 -11.82 -11.43 -14.79
N GLN A 94 -12.93 -10.75 -15.06
CA GLN A 94 -13.32 -9.54 -14.31
C GLN A 94 -13.51 -9.82 -12.82
N ARG A 95 -14.14 -10.95 -12.48
CA ARG A 95 -14.32 -11.38 -11.09
C ARG A 95 -12.98 -11.59 -10.39
N ILE A 96 -12.04 -12.30 -11.04
CA ILE A 96 -10.70 -12.52 -10.51
C ILE A 96 -9.96 -11.19 -10.32
N LEU A 97 -9.89 -10.37 -11.37
CA LEU A 97 -9.15 -9.11 -11.35
C LEU A 97 -9.73 -8.11 -10.35
N ARG A 98 -11.05 -8.08 -10.14
CA ARG A 98 -11.68 -7.22 -9.13
C ARG A 98 -11.18 -7.51 -7.72
N VAL A 99 -10.88 -8.77 -7.42
CA VAL A 99 -10.54 -9.24 -6.06
C VAL A 99 -9.03 -9.36 -5.87
N SER A 100 -8.30 -9.82 -6.89
CA SER A 100 -6.87 -10.08 -6.83
C SER A 100 -6.20 -10.00 -8.21
N GLY A 101 -5.98 -8.78 -8.68
CA GLY A 101 -5.24 -8.46 -9.91
C GLY A 101 -3.71 -8.46 -9.74
N SER A 102 -3.03 -7.75 -10.63
CA SER A 102 -1.57 -7.62 -10.61
C SER A 102 -1.11 -6.74 -9.44
N PRO A 103 -0.18 -7.19 -8.57
CA PRO A 103 0.31 -6.38 -7.45
C PRO A 103 0.94 -5.04 -7.85
N TYR A 104 1.29 -4.87 -9.13
CA TYR A 104 1.92 -3.67 -9.69
C TYR A 104 0.90 -2.70 -10.30
N GLU A 105 -0.38 -3.08 -10.32
CA GLU A 105 -1.46 -2.20 -10.75
C GLU A 105 -2.14 -1.51 -9.57
N PRO A 106 -2.67 -0.29 -9.79
CA PRO A 106 -3.60 0.30 -8.83
C PRO A 106 -4.88 -0.54 -8.73
N ASP A 107 -5.51 -0.52 -7.55
CA ASP A 107 -6.75 -1.30 -7.31
C ASP A 107 -6.62 -2.80 -7.60
N CYS A 108 -5.43 -3.36 -7.35
CA CYS A 108 -5.17 -4.78 -7.54
C CYS A 108 -5.86 -5.70 -6.52
N GLY A 109 -6.56 -5.15 -5.54
CA GLY A 109 -7.22 -5.92 -4.49
C GLY A 109 -6.21 -6.62 -3.58
N SER A 110 -6.51 -7.84 -3.18
CA SER A 110 -5.71 -8.62 -2.24
C SER A 110 -4.57 -9.32 -2.97
N THR A 111 -3.33 -9.12 -2.51
CA THR A 111 -2.14 -9.80 -3.06
C THR A 111 -1.83 -11.12 -2.33
N ARG A 112 -2.69 -11.54 -1.40
CA ARG A 112 -2.52 -12.71 -0.54
C ARG A 112 -3.88 -13.38 -0.33
N ASN A 113 -3.88 -14.63 0.12
CA ASN A 113 -5.11 -15.28 0.54
C ASN A 113 -5.61 -14.62 1.83
N ASP A 114 -6.82 -14.06 1.79
CA ASP A 114 -7.45 -13.38 2.91
C ASP A 114 -8.97 -13.61 2.92
N GLY A 115 -9.68 -12.94 3.83
CA GLY A 115 -11.13 -13.07 3.93
C GLY A 115 -11.88 -12.67 2.66
N LYS A 116 -11.37 -11.71 1.87
CA LYS A 116 -12.00 -11.27 0.62
C LYS A 116 -11.79 -12.29 -0.49
N THR A 117 -10.56 -12.77 -0.67
CA THR A 117 -10.27 -13.80 -1.68
C THR A 117 -11.02 -15.10 -1.34
N HIS A 118 -11.07 -15.48 -0.07
CA HIS A 118 -11.83 -16.64 0.38
C HIS A 118 -13.36 -16.48 0.19
N ALA A 119 -13.91 -15.30 0.46
CA ALA A 119 -15.33 -15.02 0.24
C ALA A 119 -15.73 -15.19 -1.24
N GLU A 120 -14.85 -14.77 -2.14
CA GLU A 120 -15.05 -14.86 -3.58
C GLU A 120 -14.52 -16.17 -4.18
N GLY A 121 -14.01 -17.13 -3.38
CA GLY A 121 -13.49 -18.39 -3.91
C GLY A 121 -12.28 -18.21 -4.83
N ILE A 122 -11.40 -17.26 -4.53
CA ILE A 122 -10.18 -17.01 -5.28
C ILE A 122 -8.98 -17.45 -4.44
N LEU A 123 -8.19 -18.36 -5.01
CA LEU A 123 -6.90 -18.75 -4.49
C LEU A 123 -5.80 -17.94 -5.17
N VAL A 124 -5.02 -17.23 -4.36
CA VAL A 124 -3.89 -16.40 -4.76
C VAL A 124 -2.60 -17.20 -4.65
N VAL A 125 -1.90 -17.35 -5.77
CA VAL A 125 -0.52 -17.83 -5.86
C VAL A 125 0.37 -16.64 -6.19
N ASN A 126 1.08 -16.13 -5.19
CA ASN A 126 1.93 -14.95 -5.29
C ASN A 126 3.39 -15.33 -5.62
N ARG A 127 4.25 -14.36 -5.93
CA ARG A 127 5.63 -14.56 -6.41
C ARG A 127 6.46 -15.54 -5.57
N TYR A 128 6.22 -15.58 -4.27
CA TYR A 128 6.95 -16.41 -3.31
C TYR A 128 6.25 -17.72 -2.96
N ASP A 129 5.01 -17.92 -3.40
CA ASP A 129 4.28 -19.17 -3.23
C ASP A 129 4.73 -20.22 -4.26
N TRP A 130 5.58 -19.82 -5.22
CA TRP A 130 6.14 -20.68 -6.26
C TRP A 130 7.45 -21.34 -5.85
N GLY A 131 7.90 -22.27 -6.69
CA GLY A 131 9.06 -23.14 -6.52
C GLY A 131 10.39 -22.51 -6.09
N TYR A 132 10.60 -21.19 -6.10
CA TYR A 132 11.89 -20.62 -5.67
C TYR A 132 12.27 -21.02 -4.23
N TYR A 133 11.28 -21.16 -3.33
CA TYR A 133 11.49 -21.66 -1.96
C TYR A 133 11.02 -23.12 -1.74
N ASP A 134 10.48 -23.76 -2.78
CA ASP A 134 10.06 -25.16 -2.74
C ASP A 134 11.02 -26.02 -3.58
N ALA A 135 11.82 -26.83 -2.89
CA ALA A 135 12.75 -27.77 -3.52
C ALA A 135 12.23 -29.22 -3.53
N ARG A 136 10.97 -29.46 -3.15
CA ARG A 136 10.40 -30.81 -3.11
C ARG A 136 10.45 -31.43 -4.51
N CYS A 137 10.94 -32.67 -4.59
CA CYS A 137 11.13 -33.41 -5.83
C CYS A 137 12.02 -32.73 -6.89
N ARG A 138 12.69 -31.61 -6.59
CA ARG A 138 13.61 -30.95 -7.52
C ARG A 138 14.76 -31.89 -7.87
N ASP A 139 15.36 -32.54 -6.87
CA ASP A 139 16.37 -33.58 -7.04
C ASP A 139 15.93 -34.73 -7.96
N GLU A 140 14.66 -35.16 -7.91
CA GLU A 140 14.16 -36.26 -8.75
C GLU A 140 14.03 -35.83 -10.21
N ILE A 141 13.70 -34.55 -10.43
CA ILE A 141 13.67 -33.94 -11.75
C ILE A 141 15.09 -33.63 -12.24
N ASP A 142 16.00 -33.20 -11.38
CA ASP A 142 17.35 -32.78 -11.78
C ASP A 142 18.31 -33.97 -11.96
N LYS A 143 18.27 -35.00 -11.08
CA LYS A 143 19.18 -36.17 -11.11
C LYS A 143 19.03 -37.05 -12.35
N GLN A 144 17.88 -37.03 -13.01
CA GLN A 144 17.64 -37.78 -14.25
C GLN A 144 18.05 -36.98 -15.52
N SER A 145 18.61 -35.79 -15.36
CA SER A 145 19.15 -34.95 -16.46
C SER A 145 20.61 -35.26 -16.78
N GLY A 146 21.25 -36.15 -16.02
CA GLY A 146 22.68 -36.46 -16.13
C GLY A 146 22.98 -37.93 -15.88
N GLU A 147 22.58 -38.81 -16.80
CA GLU A 147 23.38 -40.02 -17.04
C GLU A 147 24.43 -39.67 -18.10
N GLY A 148 25.57 -39.18 -17.63
CA GLY A 148 26.73 -38.83 -18.43
C GLY A 148 27.90 -38.46 -17.53
N THR A 149 28.69 -39.48 -17.18
CA THR A 149 29.98 -39.47 -16.47
C THR A 149 29.98 -38.96 -15.03
N GLY A 150 30.17 -39.91 -14.10
CA GLY A 150 30.41 -39.63 -12.69
C GLY A 150 31.80 -39.05 -12.45
N GLU A 151 31.86 -37.73 -12.33
CA GLU A 151 32.91 -37.02 -11.61
C GLU A 151 32.23 -36.14 -10.56
N GLU A 152 32.83 -36.09 -9.36
CA GLU A 152 32.37 -35.28 -8.23
C GLU A 152 32.22 -33.79 -8.64
N PRO A 153 31.36 -32.99 -7.96
CA PRO A 153 31.18 -31.58 -8.29
C PRO A 153 32.42 -30.78 -7.88
N THR A 154 33.46 -30.83 -8.70
CA THR A 154 34.60 -29.92 -8.64
C THR A 154 34.35 -28.74 -9.56
N GLU A 155 34.34 -27.57 -8.92
CA GLU A 155 34.64 -26.26 -9.49
C GLU A 155 33.56 -25.60 -10.37
N LEU A 156 33.08 -24.47 -9.82
CA LEU A 156 32.55 -23.27 -10.48
C LEU A 156 32.68 -23.30 -12.01
N VAL A 157 31.55 -23.53 -12.69
CA VAL A 157 31.45 -23.30 -14.13
C VAL A 157 31.73 -21.81 -14.39
N PRO A 158 32.65 -21.46 -15.32
CA PRO A 158 32.98 -20.08 -15.60
C PRO A 158 31.78 -19.34 -16.17
N GLU A 159 31.61 -18.09 -15.74
CA GLU A 159 30.80 -17.11 -16.44
C GLU A 159 31.30 -16.96 -17.88
N ASP A 160 30.34 -16.98 -18.82
CA ASP A 160 30.40 -16.39 -20.17
C ASP A 160 30.67 -17.32 -21.38
N GLU A 161 29.59 -17.90 -21.92
CA GLU A 161 29.26 -17.75 -23.34
C GLU A 161 27.79 -17.31 -23.44
N GLY A 162 27.58 -16.00 -23.56
CA GLY A 162 26.28 -15.36 -23.73
C GLY A 162 25.50 -15.89 -24.93
N VAL A 163 24.54 -16.77 -24.65
CA VAL A 163 23.24 -16.71 -25.33
C VAL A 163 22.39 -15.82 -24.44
N ASP A 164 22.01 -14.64 -24.94
CA ASP A 164 20.95 -13.81 -24.34
C ASP A 164 19.66 -14.65 -24.32
N VAL A 165 19.51 -15.53 -23.33
CA VAL A 165 18.24 -16.21 -23.06
C VAL A 165 17.35 -15.14 -22.46
N GLU A 166 16.45 -14.59 -23.30
CA GLU A 166 15.42 -13.68 -22.83
C GLU A 166 14.71 -14.30 -21.63
N LEU A 167 14.66 -13.58 -20.51
CA LEU A 167 13.99 -14.01 -19.26
C LEU A 167 12.58 -14.53 -19.58
N SER A 168 12.20 -15.75 -19.24
CA SER A 168 10.82 -16.23 -19.41
C SER A 168 10.32 -16.94 -18.17
N GLU A 169 9.03 -16.78 -17.89
CA GLU A 169 8.34 -17.50 -16.81
C GLU A 169 7.39 -18.51 -17.43
N SER A 170 7.45 -19.75 -16.96
CA SER A 170 6.57 -20.81 -17.47
C SER A 170 6.09 -21.75 -16.38
N VAL A 171 4.87 -22.24 -16.55
CA VAL A 171 4.24 -23.21 -15.66
C VAL A 171 3.36 -24.17 -16.46
N GLY A 172 3.24 -25.41 -15.99
CA GLY A 172 2.30 -26.39 -16.52
C GLY A 172 1.01 -26.45 -15.70
N VAL A 173 -0.08 -26.83 -16.35
CA VAL A 173 -1.32 -27.31 -15.71
C VAL A 173 -1.69 -28.64 -16.37
N VAL A 174 -1.88 -29.69 -15.57
CA VAL A 174 -2.10 -31.07 -16.05
C VAL A 174 -3.16 -31.74 -15.19
N ASP A 175 -3.98 -32.59 -15.80
CA ASP A 175 -4.83 -33.53 -15.06
C ASP A 175 -3.98 -34.37 -14.08
N TYR A 176 -4.47 -34.49 -12.85
CA TYR A 176 -3.75 -35.15 -11.76
C TYR A 176 -3.35 -36.59 -12.09
N ALA A 177 -4.21 -37.36 -12.78
CA ALA A 177 -3.92 -38.76 -13.11
C ALA A 177 -2.79 -38.90 -14.15
N HIS A 178 -2.54 -37.87 -14.95
CA HIS A 178 -1.55 -37.85 -16.03
C HIS A 178 -0.30 -37.01 -15.72
N ALA A 179 -0.26 -36.36 -14.56
CA ALA A 179 0.80 -35.43 -14.15
C ALA A 179 2.22 -36.02 -14.29
N LYS A 180 2.49 -37.21 -13.73
CA LYS A 180 3.83 -37.83 -13.80
C LYS A 180 4.27 -38.18 -15.22
N SER A 181 3.37 -38.78 -16.00
CA SER A 181 3.66 -39.10 -17.41
C SER A 181 3.92 -37.86 -18.24
N GLN A 182 3.15 -36.78 -18.00
CA GLN A 182 3.30 -35.55 -18.75
C GLN A 182 4.58 -34.80 -18.38
N VAL A 183 4.93 -34.76 -17.09
CA VAL A 183 6.22 -34.21 -16.62
C VAL A 183 7.39 -34.96 -17.26
N ALA A 184 7.34 -36.30 -17.31
CA ALA A 184 8.39 -37.09 -17.96
C ALA A 184 8.52 -36.80 -19.47
N ALA A 185 7.42 -36.47 -20.15
CA ALA A 185 7.42 -36.06 -21.55
C ALA A 185 8.01 -34.64 -21.74
N TRP A 186 7.52 -33.66 -20.97
CA TRP A 186 7.96 -32.26 -21.04
C TRP A 186 9.42 -32.07 -20.63
N LYS A 187 9.92 -32.87 -19.70
CA LYS A 187 11.32 -32.84 -19.28
C LYS A 187 12.31 -33.08 -20.43
N ARG A 188 11.91 -33.82 -21.47
CA ARG A 188 12.75 -34.10 -22.65
C ARG A 188 12.76 -32.94 -23.66
N GLN A 189 12.03 -31.87 -23.37
CA GLN A 189 11.84 -30.73 -24.25
C GLN A 189 12.27 -29.46 -23.52
N SER A 190 12.90 -28.54 -24.27
CA SER A 190 13.11 -27.18 -23.80
C SER A 190 11.74 -26.50 -23.55
N PRO A 191 11.64 -25.56 -22.60
CA PRO A 191 10.37 -24.95 -22.22
C PRO A 191 9.57 -24.39 -23.39
N ASP A 192 10.25 -23.74 -24.35
CA ASP A 192 9.72 -23.15 -25.59
C ASP A 192 9.11 -24.18 -26.56
N ARG A 193 9.43 -25.46 -26.39
CA ARG A 193 8.98 -26.56 -27.27
C ARG A 193 7.90 -27.43 -26.64
N ARG A 194 7.51 -27.15 -25.40
CA ARG A 194 6.47 -27.90 -24.68
C ARG A 194 5.10 -27.54 -25.22
N ASN A 195 4.64 -28.33 -26.18
CA ASN A 195 3.34 -28.11 -26.79
C ASN A 195 2.18 -28.53 -25.86
N PRO A 196 1.03 -27.85 -25.93
CA PRO A 196 -0.21 -28.30 -25.31
C PRO A 196 -0.60 -29.70 -25.79
N CYS A 197 -1.24 -30.46 -24.89
CA CYS A 197 -1.71 -31.81 -25.17
C CYS A 197 -3.08 -32.06 -24.54
N VAL A 198 -3.66 -33.23 -24.79
CA VAL A 198 -5.01 -33.57 -24.32
C VAL A 198 -5.12 -33.63 -22.79
N THR A 199 -4.01 -33.89 -22.10
CA THR A 199 -3.98 -34.05 -20.63
C THR A 199 -3.48 -32.79 -19.90
N GLY A 200 -3.00 -31.77 -20.62
CA GLY A 200 -2.47 -30.57 -19.98
C GLY A 200 -1.85 -29.55 -20.94
N VAL A 201 -1.61 -28.36 -20.41
CA VAL A 201 -1.09 -27.20 -21.14
C VAL A 201 0.18 -26.71 -20.46
N TRP A 202 1.21 -26.40 -21.25
CA TRP A 202 2.37 -25.66 -20.80
C TRP A 202 2.21 -24.20 -21.21
N MET A 203 2.35 -23.28 -20.26
CA MET A 203 2.14 -21.85 -20.45
C MET A 203 3.45 -21.14 -20.27
N GLU A 204 3.85 -20.37 -21.27
CA GLU A 204 5.05 -19.55 -21.26
C GLU A 204 4.68 -18.08 -21.46
N ILE A 205 5.30 -17.21 -20.67
CA ILE A 205 5.25 -15.76 -20.86
C ILE A 205 6.68 -15.32 -21.22
N PRO A 206 6.93 -14.92 -22.48
CA PRO A 206 8.24 -14.47 -22.91
C PRO A 206 8.60 -13.14 -22.23
N MET A 207 9.89 -12.91 -22.03
CA MET A 207 10.42 -11.69 -21.42
C MET A 207 9.81 -11.39 -20.03
N ALA A 208 9.36 -12.40 -19.28
CA ALA A 208 8.66 -12.21 -18.01
C ALA A 208 9.62 -12.28 -16.80
N GLU A 209 9.28 -11.51 -15.77
CA GLU A 209 9.91 -11.58 -14.46
C GLU A 209 8.83 -11.76 -13.39
N HIS A 210 9.03 -12.74 -12.51
CA HIS A 210 8.10 -13.17 -11.46
C HIS A 210 6.74 -13.65 -11.98
N LYS A 211 6.31 -14.81 -11.49
CA LYS A 211 5.02 -15.40 -11.81
C LYS A 211 3.95 -15.12 -10.77
N PHE A 212 2.72 -14.99 -11.22
CA PHE A 212 1.51 -14.88 -10.40
C PHE A 212 0.42 -15.77 -10.97
N GLY A 213 -0.35 -16.40 -10.08
CA GLY A 213 -1.45 -17.29 -10.43
C GLY A 213 -2.69 -16.96 -9.61
N ARG A 214 -3.87 -17.04 -10.22
CA ARG A 214 -5.16 -16.91 -9.53
C ARG A 214 -6.08 -18.02 -9.98
N PHE A 215 -6.47 -18.90 -9.07
CA PHE A 215 -7.52 -19.89 -9.34
C PHE A 215 -8.86 -19.30 -8.93
N GLY A 216 -9.83 -19.34 -9.83
CA GLY A 216 -11.24 -19.12 -9.51
C GLY A 216 -11.92 -20.46 -9.23
N PHE A 217 -12.59 -20.54 -8.09
CA PHE A 217 -13.43 -21.67 -7.70
C PHE A 217 -14.91 -21.32 -7.87
N ASN A 218 -15.72 -22.38 -8.03
CA ASN A 218 -17.18 -22.28 -8.00
C ASN A 218 -17.69 -21.67 -6.69
N LEU A 219 -18.98 -21.31 -6.66
CA LEU A 219 -19.62 -20.66 -5.51
C LEU A 219 -19.49 -21.48 -4.22
N GLU A 220 -19.52 -22.80 -4.32
CA GLU A 220 -19.36 -23.71 -3.19
C GLU A 220 -17.90 -23.87 -2.73
N ARG A 221 -16.93 -23.34 -3.50
CA ARG A 221 -15.48 -23.47 -3.27
C ARG A 221 -14.99 -24.91 -3.23
N THR A 222 -15.65 -25.78 -3.97
CA THR A 222 -15.37 -27.22 -4.02
C THR A 222 -14.44 -27.59 -5.17
N ALA A 223 -14.45 -26.82 -6.27
CA ALA A 223 -13.61 -27.09 -7.42
C ALA A 223 -13.26 -25.83 -8.20
N ALA A 224 -11.99 -25.73 -8.61
CA ALA A 224 -11.50 -24.72 -9.53
C ALA A 224 -12.17 -24.89 -10.90
N HIS A 225 -12.53 -23.79 -11.53
CA HIS A 225 -13.11 -23.75 -12.87
C HIS A 225 -12.42 -22.72 -13.77
N SER A 226 -11.44 -21.98 -13.23
CA SER A 226 -10.60 -21.04 -13.96
C SER A 226 -9.21 -20.89 -13.34
N PHE A 227 -8.24 -20.48 -14.16
CA PHE A 227 -6.88 -20.14 -13.73
C PHE A 227 -6.33 -19.00 -14.58
N LEU A 228 -5.92 -17.90 -13.92
CA LEU A 228 -5.26 -16.76 -14.54
C LEU A 228 -3.77 -16.77 -14.18
N PHE A 229 -2.91 -16.81 -15.19
CA PHE A 229 -1.44 -16.81 -15.05
C PHE A 229 -0.85 -15.57 -15.72
N PHE A 230 -0.03 -14.81 -14.99
CA PHE A 230 0.52 -13.54 -15.45
C PHE A 230 1.84 -13.21 -14.74
N SER A 231 2.49 -12.11 -15.14
CA SER A 231 3.78 -11.69 -14.61
C SER A 231 3.79 -10.24 -14.13
N THR A 232 4.93 -9.76 -13.61
CA THR A 232 5.10 -8.33 -13.26
C THR A 232 4.86 -7.39 -14.45
N ARG A 233 5.08 -7.86 -15.67
CA ARG A 233 4.96 -7.07 -16.90
C ARG A 233 3.56 -7.05 -17.49
N THR A 234 2.63 -7.81 -16.91
CA THR A 234 1.25 -7.83 -17.37
C THR A 234 0.50 -6.61 -16.86
N ASP A 235 0.23 -5.66 -17.76
CA ASP A 235 -0.68 -4.54 -17.56
C ASP A 235 -2.04 -4.90 -18.17
N PHE A 236 -3.03 -5.17 -17.32
CA PHE A 236 -4.38 -5.54 -17.73
C PHE A 236 -5.14 -4.38 -18.40
N THR A 237 -4.69 -3.14 -18.26
CA THR A 237 -5.23 -2.00 -19.01
C THR A 237 -4.74 -1.95 -20.46
N ARG A 238 -3.70 -2.72 -20.77
CA ARG A 238 -3.11 -2.88 -22.13
C ARG A 238 -3.10 -4.32 -22.61
N THR A 239 -3.67 -5.25 -21.86
CA THR A 239 -3.75 -6.67 -22.20
C THR A 239 -5.17 -7.05 -22.59
N SER A 240 -5.32 -7.86 -23.64
CA SER A 240 -6.61 -8.39 -24.10
C SER A 240 -6.52 -9.90 -24.34
N LEU A 241 -7.67 -10.56 -24.54
CA LEU A 241 -7.68 -11.92 -25.09
C LEU A 241 -7.20 -11.87 -26.54
N ALA A 242 -6.38 -12.84 -26.95
CA ALA A 242 -5.91 -12.91 -28.33
C ALA A 242 -7.07 -12.88 -29.34
N GLY A 243 -6.95 -11.99 -30.33
CA GLY A 243 -8.01 -11.74 -31.33
C GLY A 243 -9.07 -10.73 -30.90
N GLN A 244 -8.95 -10.14 -29.71
CA GLN A 244 -9.74 -9.00 -29.26
C GLN A 244 -8.89 -7.72 -29.20
N SER A 245 -9.55 -6.56 -29.16
CA SER A 245 -8.92 -5.25 -29.08
C SER A 245 -9.26 -4.47 -27.81
N HIS A 246 -10.16 -5.01 -26.98
CA HIS A 246 -10.60 -4.36 -25.74
C HIS A 246 -9.74 -4.86 -24.57
N PRO A 247 -9.20 -3.96 -23.74
CA PRO A 247 -8.39 -4.34 -22.60
C PRO A 247 -9.22 -5.01 -21.51
N LEU A 248 -8.57 -5.90 -20.75
CA LEU A 248 -9.16 -6.63 -19.62
C LEU A 248 -9.47 -5.72 -18.43
N ARG A 249 -8.84 -4.55 -18.33
CA ARG A 249 -9.24 -3.48 -17.42
C ARG A 249 -9.40 -2.19 -18.19
N LYS A 250 -10.37 -1.38 -17.77
CA LYS A 250 -10.53 -0.04 -18.33
C LYS A 250 -9.31 0.81 -17.94
N PRO A 251 -8.60 1.44 -18.90
CA PRO A 251 -7.59 2.43 -18.56
C PRO A 251 -8.28 3.63 -17.91
N GLU A 252 -7.73 4.08 -16.79
CA GLU A 252 -8.22 5.25 -16.06
C GLU A 252 -7.05 6.20 -15.79
N THR A 253 -7.29 7.49 -15.93
CA THR A 253 -6.35 8.49 -15.41
C THR A 253 -6.36 8.46 -13.88
N ASN A 254 -5.32 9.04 -13.28
CA ASN A 254 -5.24 9.19 -11.83
C ASN A 254 -6.44 9.97 -11.25
N GLU A 255 -6.92 10.97 -11.98
CA GLU A 255 -8.11 11.76 -11.64
C GLU A 255 -9.39 10.93 -11.71
N GLU A 256 -9.62 10.22 -12.82
CA GLU A 256 -10.78 9.34 -13.00
C GLU A 256 -10.85 8.26 -11.92
N ARG A 257 -9.71 7.65 -11.59
CA ARG A 257 -9.59 6.64 -10.54
C ARG A 257 -9.94 7.21 -9.17
N PHE A 258 -9.42 8.40 -8.84
CA PHE A 258 -9.70 9.02 -7.55
C PHE A 258 -11.18 9.38 -7.42
N GLU A 259 -11.75 9.98 -8.46
CA GLU A 259 -13.19 10.28 -8.56
C GLU A 259 -14.07 9.05 -8.43
N ARG A 260 -13.70 7.95 -9.10
CA ARG A 260 -14.40 6.67 -8.98
C ARG A 260 -14.36 6.16 -7.54
N ARG A 261 -13.18 6.13 -6.91
CA ARG A 261 -13.02 5.69 -5.52
C ARG A 261 -13.84 6.53 -4.54
N LEU A 262 -13.95 7.84 -4.75
CA LEU A 262 -14.84 8.71 -3.95
C LEU A 262 -16.30 8.30 -4.09
N ARG A 263 -16.78 8.06 -5.33
CA ARG A 263 -18.16 7.61 -5.59
C ARG A 263 -18.46 6.21 -5.03
N GLU A 264 -17.48 5.32 -5.06
CA GLU A 264 -17.60 3.93 -4.58
C GLU A 264 -17.46 3.82 -3.05
N GLY A 265 -17.19 4.92 -2.35
CA GLY A 265 -17.01 4.91 -0.90
C GLY A 265 -15.74 4.21 -0.45
N PHE A 266 -14.66 4.30 -1.23
CA PHE A 266 -13.35 3.78 -0.86
C PHE A 266 -12.90 4.37 0.50
N ASP A 267 -12.33 3.53 1.36
CA ASP A 267 -11.88 3.99 2.67
C ASP A 267 -10.59 4.81 2.59
N PHE A 268 -10.74 6.13 2.57
CA PHE A 268 -9.64 7.09 2.65
C PHE A 268 -9.26 7.48 4.09
N SER A 269 -9.77 6.78 5.12
CA SER A 269 -9.46 7.10 6.51
C SER A 269 -7.98 6.89 6.85
N GLY A 270 -7.34 5.88 6.26
CA GLY A 270 -5.97 5.47 6.61
C GLY A 270 -5.82 4.75 7.95
N LEU A 271 -6.93 4.39 8.60
CA LEU A 271 -6.90 3.72 9.91
C LEU A 271 -6.27 2.33 9.83
N GLN A 272 -6.62 1.54 8.81
CA GLN A 272 -6.03 0.22 8.63
C GLN A 272 -4.52 0.30 8.38
N LEU A 273 -4.07 1.35 7.67
CA LEU A 273 -2.66 1.54 7.38
C LEU A 273 -1.89 1.95 8.64
N ILE A 274 -2.36 2.94 9.39
CA ILE A 274 -1.65 3.38 10.60
C ILE A 274 -1.59 2.26 11.64
N GLN A 275 -2.66 1.48 11.81
CA GLN A 275 -2.68 0.30 12.69
C GLN A 275 -1.66 -0.76 12.28
N ARG A 276 -1.49 -0.97 10.97
CA ARG A 276 -0.48 -1.91 10.44
C ARG A 276 0.94 -1.40 10.70
N LEU A 277 1.18 -0.11 10.49
CA LEU A 277 2.51 0.50 10.66
C LEU A 277 2.91 0.57 12.14
N SER A 278 1.95 0.77 13.04
CA SER A 278 2.19 0.89 14.48
C SER A 278 2.04 -0.44 15.24
N ALA A 279 1.79 -1.54 14.54
CA ALA A 279 1.67 -2.85 15.16
C ALA A 279 3.01 -3.26 15.80
N PRO A 280 3.00 -3.88 16.99
CA PRO A 280 4.22 -4.38 17.58
C PRO A 280 4.87 -5.43 16.64
N PRO A 281 6.20 -5.47 16.56
CA PRO A 281 6.87 -6.50 15.79
C PRO A 281 6.56 -7.88 16.36
N GLY A 282 6.57 -8.91 15.50
CA GLY A 282 6.56 -10.29 15.96
C GLY A 282 7.78 -10.61 16.83
N GLU A 283 7.70 -11.68 17.63
CA GLU A 283 8.82 -12.12 18.47
C GLU A 283 10.12 -12.25 17.66
N GLY A 284 11.19 -11.62 18.13
CA GLY A 284 12.51 -11.65 17.49
C GLY A 284 12.79 -10.55 16.45
N PHE A 285 11.85 -9.65 16.16
CA PHE A 285 12.05 -8.55 15.20
C PHE A 285 12.16 -7.18 15.90
N ILE A 286 13.06 -6.33 15.39
CA ILE A 286 13.17 -4.92 15.80
C ILE A 286 12.29 -4.10 14.85
N SER A 287 11.27 -3.41 15.39
CA SER A 287 10.53 -2.40 14.63
C SER A 287 11.26 -1.06 14.74
N PHE A 288 11.53 -0.45 13.59
CA PHE A 288 12.00 0.94 13.51
C PHE A 288 10.84 1.94 13.50
N SER A 289 9.60 1.46 13.47
CA SER A 289 8.39 2.29 13.43
C SER A 289 7.89 2.56 14.86
N PRO A 290 7.54 3.81 15.20
CA PRO A 290 7.11 4.15 16.55
C PRO A 290 5.75 3.52 16.88
N PRO A 291 5.57 2.89 18.06
CA PRO A 291 4.31 2.29 18.44
C PRO A 291 3.30 3.38 18.85
N ALA A 292 2.00 3.11 18.67
CA ALA A 292 0.96 3.98 19.19
C ALA A 292 1.10 4.16 20.72
N PRO A 293 0.84 5.37 21.26
CA PRO A 293 0.89 5.60 22.69
C PRO A 293 -0.22 4.80 23.42
N PRO A 294 -0.06 4.53 24.73
CA PRO A 294 -1.11 3.88 25.51
C PRO A 294 -2.43 4.65 25.40
N GLU A 295 -3.53 3.92 25.23
CA GLU A 295 -4.88 4.51 25.07
C GLU A 295 -5.24 5.46 26.22
N SER A 296 -4.79 5.16 27.44
CA SER A 296 -4.99 6.00 28.62
C SER A 296 -4.31 7.38 28.56
N THR A 297 -3.39 7.58 27.61
CA THR A 297 -2.71 8.87 27.39
C THR A 297 -3.25 9.62 26.18
N CYS A 298 -4.12 8.99 25.37
CA CYS A 298 -4.77 9.64 24.24
C CYS A 298 -5.95 10.51 24.70
N LEU A 299 -6.16 11.61 24.00
CA LEU A 299 -7.18 12.62 24.29
C LEU A 299 -8.21 12.70 23.16
N GLY A 300 -9.38 13.28 23.47
CA GLY A 300 -10.52 13.32 22.56
C GLY A 300 -11.27 11.97 22.45
N PRO A 301 -12.24 11.84 21.55
CA PRO A 301 -12.66 12.85 20.58
C PRO A 301 -13.28 14.08 21.26
N TYR A 302 -13.04 15.26 20.71
CA TYR A 302 -13.58 16.52 21.20
C TYR A 302 -14.94 16.84 20.56
N SER A 303 -15.67 17.79 21.14
CA SER A 303 -16.90 18.27 20.51
C SER A 303 -16.58 19.15 19.30
N LYS A 304 -17.42 19.13 18.25
CA LYS A 304 -17.26 20.08 17.13
C LYS A 304 -17.31 21.55 17.56
N GLY A 305 -17.98 21.83 18.69
CA GLY A 305 -18.00 23.17 19.31
C GLY A 305 -16.63 23.62 19.82
N ASP A 306 -15.73 22.71 20.14
CA ASP A 306 -14.37 23.01 20.63
C ASP A 306 -13.39 23.33 19.52
N HIS A 307 -13.71 23.03 18.25
CA HIS A 307 -12.81 23.22 17.12
C HIS A 307 -12.31 24.67 17.04
N VAL A 308 -10.99 24.82 16.92
CA VAL A 308 -10.31 26.12 16.91
C VAL A 308 -10.11 26.66 15.48
N LEU A 309 -10.09 25.77 14.48
CA LEU A 309 -9.90 26.10 13.06
C LEU A 309 -11.18 25.84 12.28
N ARG A 310 -11.60 26.81 11.43
CA ARG A 310 -12.63 26.59 10.42
C ARG A 310 -11.98 26.21 9.09
N VAL A 311 -12.85 25.82 8.16
CA VAL A 311 -12.52 25.57 6.75
C VAL A 311 -11.67 26.67 6.14
N GLN A 312 -12.04 27.93 6.39
CA GLN A 312 -11.37 29.11 5.83
C GLN A 312 -9.92 29.21 6.31
N GLU A 313 -9.66 29.03 7.61
CA GLU A 313 -8.28 29.04 8.15
C GLU A 313 -7.42 27.92 7.55
N LEU A 314 -7.98 26.71 7.40
CA LEU A 314 -7.26 25.57 6.82
C LEU A 314 -6.96 25.79 5.33
N ASP A 315 -7.90 26.34 4.57
CA ASP A 315 -7.68 26.67 3.16
C ASP A 315 -6.63 27.78 2.99
N SER A 316 -6.66 28.82 3.83
CA SER A 316 -5.64 29.88 3.81
C SER A 316 -4.24 29.31 4.08
N LEU A 317 -4.08 28.47 5.09
CA LEU A 317 -2.79 27.85 5.44
C LEU A 317 -2.32 26.82 4.40
N ARG A 318 -3.26 26.16 3.69
CA ARG A 318 -2.94 25.26 2.58
C ARG A 318 -2.40 26.02 1.36
N LEU A 319 -3.04 27.14 1.02
CA LEU A 319 -2.69 27.96 -0.14
C LEU A 319 -1.46 28.82 0.11
N ARG A 320 -1.29 29.31 1.34
CA ARG A 320 -0.18 30.15 1.79
C ARG A 320 0.35 29.64 3.12
N PRO A 321 1.22 28.61 3.10
CA PRO A 321 1.85 28.09 4.31
C PRO A 321 2.50 29.19 5.13
N PHE A 322 2.16 29.24 6.42
CA PHE A 322 2.72 30.22 7.34
C PHE A 322 4.14 29.81 7.75
N ARG A 323 5.05 30.79 7.73
CA ARG A 323 6.44 30.67 8.19
C ARG A 323 6.74 31.87 9.08
N PRO A 324 7.28 31.68 10.30
CA PRO A 324 7.72 32.77 11.15
C PRO A 324 8.93 33.48 10.55
N HIS A 325 9.10 34.73 10.94
CA HIS A 325 10.29 35.50 10.65
C HIS A 325 11.48 34.99 11.49
N PHE A 326 12.65 34.88 10.86
CA PHE A 326 13.90 34.51 11.53
C PHE A 326 14.83 35.72 11.64
N PRO A 327 15.22 36.12 12.87
CA PRO A 327 16.24 37.14 13.05
C PRO A 327 17.55 36.75 12.35
N PRO A 328 18.25 37.69 11.68
CA PRO A 328 19.49 37.39 10.96
C PRO A 328 20.57 36.73 11.83
N GLU A 329 20.64 37.11 13.11
CA GLU A 329 21.57 36.56 14.10
C GLU A 329 21.30 35.07 14.35
N LEU A 330 20.03 34.69 14.52
CA LEU A 330 19.63 33.30 14.71
C LEU A 330 19.91 32.46 13.45
N ILE A 331 19.71 33.02 12.25
CA ILE A 331 20.06 32.34 10.99
C ILE A 331 21.57 32.06 10.93
N ALA A 332 22.39 33.02 11.33
CA ALA A 332 23.83 32.85 11.38
C ALA A 332 24.22 31.73 12.37
N ASP A 333 23.66 31.73 13.58
CA ASP A 333 23.92 30.71 14.59
C ASP A 333 23.51 29.31 14.12
N LEU A 334 22.31 29.15 13.56
CA LEU A 334 21.83 27.86 13.04
C LEU A 334 22.71 27.33 11.90
N ARG A 335 23.21 28.22 11.03
CA ARG A 335 24.14 27.85 9.96
C ARG A 335 25.45 27.29 10.52
N THR A 336 25.96 27.84 11.63
CA THR A 336 27.17 27.27 12.28
C THR A 336 26.95 25.86 12.82
N GLN A 337 25.70 25.49 13.07
CA GLN A 337 25.30 24.17 13.55
C GLN A 337 24.91 23.21 12.42
N GLY A 338 25.09 23.62 11.16
CA GLY A 338 24.71 22.82 10.00
C GLY A 338 23.21 22.81 9.68
N ILE A 339 22.41 23.64 10.35
CA ILE A 339 20.97 23.75 10.11
C ILE A 339 20.72 24.83 9.05
N THR A 340 20.11 24.44 7.93
CA THR A 340 19.78 25.37 6.83
C THR A 340 18.31 25.72 6.86
N ILE A 341 17.99 27.00 7.07
CA ILE A 341 16.63 27.52 6.93
C ILE A 341 16.38 27.84 5.45
N ASN A 342 15.38 27.21 4.84
CA ASN A 342 14.94 27.59 3.50
C ASN A 342 14.00 28.80 3.59
N THR A 343 14.49 29.96 3.19
CA THR A 343 13.71 31.21 3.12
C THR A 343 13.11 31.48 1.74
N SER A 344 13.32 30.57 0.78
CA SER A 344 12.81 30.76 -0.59
C SER A 344 11.28 30.62 -0.61
N PRO A 345 10.55 31.48 -1.33
CA PRO A 345 9.12 31.30 -1.52
C PRO A 345 8.86 29.96 -2.22
N ILE A 346 8.08 29.10 -1.57
CA ILE A 346 7.69 27.80 -2.13
C ILE A 346 6.76 28.06 -3.32
N GLN A 347 7.29 28.00 -4.54
CA GLN A 347 6.47 27.97 -5.76
C GLN A 347 5.97 26.54 -5.99
N ARG A 348 4.85 26.17 -5.35
CA ARG A 348 4.15 24.93 -5.72
C ARG A 348 3.31 25.15 -6.97
N ARG A 349 3.62 24.39 -8.02
CA ARG A 349 2.84 24.39 -9.27
C ARG A 349 1.52 23.63 -9.13
N ASN A 350 1.49 22.59 -8.28
CA ASN A 350 0.30 21.78 -8.01
C ASN A 350 0.08 21.71 -6.49
N ILE A 351 -1.03 22.27 -6.01
CA ILE A 351 -1.44 22.20 -4.60
C ILE A 351 -2.70 21.35 -4.54
N ALA A 352 -2.65 20.23 -3.82
CA ALA A 352 -3.81 19.38 -3.60
C ALA A 352 -4.93 20.16 -2.89
N VAL A 353 -6.18 19.84 -3.19
CA VAL A 353 -7.36 20.53 -2.65
C VAL A 353 -8.07 19.69 -1.60
N PHE A 354 -8.94 20.30 -0.79
CA PHE A 354 -9.89 19.53 0.00
C PHE A 354 -11.07 19.11 -0.87
N VAL A 355 -11.41 17.82 -0.86
CA VAL A 355 -12.43 17.25 -1.74
C VAL A 355 -13.60 16.68 -0.95
N ASP A 356 -14.80 16.82 -1.47
CA ASP A 356 -15.98 16.19 -0.87
C ASP A 356 -16.04 14.69 -1.25
N PRO A 357 -16.54 13.81 -0.34
CA PRO A 357 -17.03 14.09 1.01
C PRO A 357 -15.93 14.09 2.10
N GLU A 358 -14.66 13.87 1.74
CA GLU A 358 -13.56 13.68 2.70
C GLU A 358 -13.12 14.96 3.43
N LYS A 359 -13.47 16.14 2.89
CA LYS A 359 -13.15 17.46 3.39
C LYS A 359 -13.44 17.63 4.89
N ASP A 360 -14.66 17.31 5.32
CA ASP A 360 -15.05 17.43 6.73
C ASP A 360 -14.24 16.50 7.65
N ARG A 361 -13.88 15.31 7.16
CA ARG A 361 -13.08 14.33 7.91
C ARG A 361 -11.63 14.79 8.08
N VAL A 362 -11.07 15.46 7.06
CA VAL A 362 -9.75 16.10 7.15
C VAL A 362 -9.77 17.22 8.18
N PHE A 363 -10.81 18.06 8.17
CA PHE A 363 -10.93 19.19 9.10
C PHE A 363 -11.15 18.77 10.54
N ASP A 364 -11.99 17.76 10.73
CA ASP A 364 -12.22 17.13 12.02
C ASP A 364 -10.89 16.56 12.55
N LEU A 365 -10.15 15.80 11.73
CA LEU A 365 -8.87 15.22 12.15
C LEU A 365 -7.83 16.28 12.54
N ILE A 366 -7.64 17.34 11.73
CA ILE A 366 -6.66 18.39 12.05
C ILE A 366 -7.04 19.09 13.36
N ASN A 367 -8.32 19.42 13.57
CA ASN A 367 -8.75 20.01 14.84
C ASN A 367 -8.49 19.05 16.01
N GLU A 368 -8.78 17.77 15.88
CA GLU A 368 -8.54 16.78 16.94
C GLU A 368 -7.04 16.64 17.30
N LEU A 369 -6.14 16.72 16.32
CA LEU A 369 -4.70 16.76 16.54
C LEU A 369 -4.29 18.01 17.34
N ILE A 370 -4.77 19.18 16.90
CA ILE A 370 -4.42 20.47 17.52
C ILE A 370 -5.01 20.60 18.94
N LEU A 371 -6.25 20.17 19.16
CA LEU A 371 -6.89 20.20 20.48
C LEU A 371 -6.17 19.27 21.47
N SER A 372 -5.74 18.08 21.01
CA SER A 372 -4.95 17.16 21.82
C SER A 372 -3.60 17.78 22.22
N TYR A 373 -2.94 18.45 21.27
CA TYR A 373 -1.69 19.18 21.55
C TYR A 373 -1.88 20.34 22.53
N LEU A 374 -2.95 21.14 22.36
CA LEU A 374 -3.28 22.24 23.26
C LEU A 374 -3.51 21.76 24.69
N GLU A 375 -4.27 20.69 24.88
CA GLU A 375 -4.58 20.16 26.21
C GLU A 375 -3.39 19.43 26.84
N ARG A 376 -2.67 18.63 26.06
CA ARG A 376 -1.56 17.80 26.58
C ARG A 376 -0.31 18.59 26.87
N SER A 377 0.08 19.49 25.95
CA SER A 377 1.40 20.12 25.94
C SER A 377 1.32 21.59 26.32
N VAL A 378 0.40 22.35 25.70
CA VAL A 378 0.33 23.81 25.92
C VAL A 378 -0.25 24.14 27.30
N LEU A 379 -1.36 23.51 27.69
CA LEU A 379 -2.06 23.81 28.95
C LEU A 379 -1.14 23.71 30.18
N PRO A 380 -0.30 22.67 30.37
CA PRO A 380 0.67 22.64 31.48
C PRO A 380 1.73 23.73 31.40
N ALA A 381 2.17 24.11 30.19
CA ALA A 381 3.21 25.12 30.01
C ALA A 381 2.73 26.55 30.34
N LEU A 382 1.42 26.80 30.35
CA LEU A 382 0.86 28.10 30.70
C LEU A 382 1.21 28.57 32.12
N HIS A 383 1.66 27.67 33.00
CA HIS A 383 2.18 28.03 34.32
C HIS A 383 3.30 29.08 34.26
N TRP A 384 4.09 29.08 33.18
CA TRP A 384 5.23 29.99 32.98
C TRP A 384 4.85 31.41 32.54
N ARG A 385 3.55 31.65 32.23
CA ARG A 385 2.88 32.92 31.89
C ARG A 385 3.36 33.65 30.64
N THR A 386 4.67 33.93 30.54
CA THR A 386 5.24 34.74 29.46
C THR A 386 5.54 33.90 28.21
N PRO A 387 5.44 34.47 26.99
CA PRO A 387 5.73 33.73 25.76
C PRO A 387 7.13 33.10 25.77
N SER A 388 8.19 33.84 26.12
CA SER A 388 9.55 33.29 26.12
C SER A 388 9.71 32.07 27.02
N MET A 389 9.12 32.08 28.22
CA MET A 389 9.25 30.96 29.15
C MET A 389 8.38 29.77 28.73
N ILE A 390 7.21 30.00 28.14
CA ILE A 390 6.38 28.95 27.55
C ILE A 390 7.14 28.30 26.38
N ALA A 391 7.79 29.11 25.52
CA ALA A 391 8.55 28.63 24.38
C ALA A 391 9.72 27.73 24.82
N ASP A 392 10.49 28.19 25.81
CA ASP A 392 11.60 27.41 26.38
C ASP A 392 11.11 26.11 27.02
N ALA A 393 9.93 26.10 27.65
CA ALA A 393 9.36 24.90 28.25
C ALA A 393 8.85 23.88 27.23
N LEU A 394 8.29 24.34 26.10
CA LEU A 394 7.74 23.48 25.06
C LEU A 394 8.79 22.97 24.07
N PHE A 395 9.75 23.81 23.70
CA PHE A 395 10.64 23.59 22.56
C PHE A 395 12.13 23.69 22.92
N GLY A 396 12.45 24.04 24.17
CA GLY A 396 13.83 24.34 24.56
C GLY A 396 14.36 25.62 23.92
N LYS A 397 15.68 25.80 23.96
CA LYS A 397 16.33 26.99 23.38
C LYS A 397 16.56 26.79 21.86
N PRO A 398 16.27 27.79 21.00
CA PRO A 398 16.35 27.69 19.54
C PRO A 398 17.72 27.21 19.02
N ALA A 399 18.80 27.61 19.68
CA ALA A 399 20.16 27.31 19.25
C ALA A 399 20.63 25.87 19.56
N LYS A 400 19.75 24.94 19.96
CA LYS A 400 20.10 23.54 20.28
C LYS A 400 19.02 22.52 19.88
N GLY A 401 17.96 22.96 19.20
CA GLY A 401 16.75 22.19 18.98
C GLY A 401 16.66 21.57 17.58
N LYS A 402 15.63 20.75 17.38
CA LYS A 402 15.23 20.30 16.05
C LYS A 402 14.61 21.46 15.27
N LEU A 403 14.49 21.33 13.95
CA LEU A 403 14.08 22.45 13.11
C LEU A 403 12.68 22.95 13.51
N LEU A 404 11.69 22.06 13.66
CA LEU A 404 10.31 22.41 14.06
C LEU A 404 10.28 23.19 15.39
N ASP A 405 11.12 22.80 16.35
CA ASP A 405 11.22 23.45 17.65
C ASP A 405 11.68 24.91 17.51
N VAL A 406 12.67 25.17 16.65
CA VAL A 406 13.15 26.54 16.36
C VAL A 406 12.02 27.38 15.76
N TYR A 407 11.31 26.85 14.76
CA TYR A 407 10.18 27.53 14.13
C TYR A 407 9.08 27.85 15.15
N CYS A 408 8.68 26.88 15.95
CA CYS A 408 7.63 27.07 16.96
C CYS A 408 8.05 28.04 18.07
N HIS A 409 9.32 28.02 18.48
CA HIS A 409 9.85 29.00 19.44
C HIS A 409 9.76 30.42 18.90
N CYS A 410 10.16 30.64 17.65
CA CYS A 410 10.01 31.94 16.98
C CYS A 410 8.54 32.36 16.86
N CYS A 411 7.64 31.44 16.49
CA CYS A 411 6.20 31.72 16.43
C CYS A 411 5.67 32.23 17.77
N LEU A 412 6.07 31.60 18.87
CA LEU A 412 5.56 31.93 20.19
C LEU A 412 6.13 33.25 20.73
N THR A 413 7.42 33.51 20.50
CA THR A 413 8.12 34.71 21.02
C THR A 413 7.94 35.97 20.17
N GLN A 414 7.51 35.83 18.91
CA GLN A 414 7.30 36.94 17.98
C GLN A 414 5.81 37.14 17.67
N SER A 415 4.98 37.18 18.71
CA SER A 415 3.51 37.21 18.62
C SER A 415 2.95 38.44 17.88
N ALA A 416 3.71 39.54 17.83
CA ALA A 416 3.34 40.81 17.19
C ALA A 416 3.92 41.01 15.78
N THR A 417 4.77 40.11 15.30
CA THR A 417 5.52 40.29 14.05
C THR A 417 4.77 39.70 12.86
N GLU A 418 4.49 40.49 11.83
CA GLU A 418 3.88 40.08 10.56
C GLU A 418 2.50 39.36 10.65
N PRO A 419 1.47 39.85 9.95
CA PRO A 419 0.17 39.18 9.94
C PRO A 419 0.27 37.81 9.26
N ILE A 420 -0.50 36.84 9.75
CA ILE A 420 -0.71 35.58 9.02
C ILE A 420 -1.62 35.91 7.82
N PRO A 421 -1.19 35.67 6.57
CA PRO A 421 -1.96 36.06 5.39
C PRO A 421 -3.35 35.39 5.35
N ASP A 422 -4.39 36.18 5.06
CA ASP A 422 -5.77 35.71 4.88
C ASP A 422 -6.31 34.85 6.04
N PHE A 423 -5.88 35.16 7.27
CA PHE A 423 -6.15 34.35 8.45
C PHE A 423 -6.78 35.16 9.59
N GLU A 424 -7.94 34.73 10.11
CA GLU A 424 -8.63 35.41 11.21
C GLU A 424 -8.04 35.07 12.58
N VAL A 425 -6.94 35.76 12.92
CA VAL A 425 -6.19 35.56 14.18
C VAL A 425 -7.08 35.72 15.41
N ASP A 426 -7.91 36.78 15.47
CA ASP A 426 -8.70 37.08 16.66
C ASP A 426 -9.77 35.99 16.93
N TYR A 427 -10.35 35.41 15.87
CA TYR A 427 -11.28 34.28 16.00
C TYR A 427 -10.57 33.08 16.64
N MET A 428 -9.42 32.66 16.08
CA MET A 428 -8.71 31.49 16.58
C MET A 428 -8.18 31.71 18.00
N CYS A 429 -7.63 32.90 18.30
CA CYS A 429 -7.24 33.30 19.65
C CYS A 429 -8.40 33.15 20.65
N GLY A 430 -9.60 33.64 20.29
CA GLY A 430 -10.80 33.50 21.12
C GLY A 430 -11.18 32.04 21.38
N LYS A 431 -11.11 31.19 20.35
CA LYS A 431 -11.40 29.75 20.47
C LYS A 431 -10.37 29.00 21.31
N ILE A 432 -9.08 29.25 21.09
CA ILE A 432 -7.97 28.69 21.89
C ILE A 432 -8.14 29.07 23.36
N LYS A 433 -8.38 30.36 23.64
CA LYS A 433 -8.56 30.88 25.00
C LYS A 433 -9.76 30.23 25.68
N THR A 434 -10.88 30.11 24.98
CA THR A 434 -12.09 29.44 25.49
C THR A 434 -11.83 27.98 25.82
N PHE A 435 -11.18 27.25 24.90
CA PHE A 435 -10.84 25.84 25.07
C PHE A 435 -9.92 25.60 26.27
N LEU A 436 -8.82 26.36 26.38
CA LEU A 436 -7.86 26.23 27.48
C LEU A 436 -8.48 26.60 28.83
N ASN A 437 -9.24 27.70 28.90
CA ASN A 437 -9.92 28.12 30.12
C ASN A 437 -10.94 27.09 30.62
N SER A 438 -11.66 26.41 29.71
CA SER A 438 -12.62 25.36 30.09
C SER A 438 -11.99 24.16 30.79
N ARG A 439 -10.69 23.93 30.58
CA ARG A 439 -9.92 22.79 31.15
C ARG A 439 -9.03 23.17 32.32
N ALA A 440 -8.77 24.46 32.52
CA ALA A 440 -7.94 24.99 33.60
C ALA A 440 -8.66 25.03 34.98
N VAL A 441 -9.53 24.06 35.28
CA VAL A 441 -10.48 24.04 36.42
C VAL A 441 -9.82 24.31 37.79
N CYS A 442 -8.52 24.05 37.93
CA CYS A 442 -7.77 24.24 39.18
C CYS A 442 -6.71 25.37 39.15
N GLN A 443 -6.55 26.12 38.04
CA GLN A 443 -5.58 27.22 37.91
C GLN A 443 -6.16 28.41 37.12
N PRO A 444 -6.98 29.27 37.76
CA PRO A 444 -7.64 30.38 37.09
C PRO A 444 -6.69 31.60 36.92
N SER A 445 -5.45 31.39 36.47
CA SER A 445 -4.62 32.50 36.03
C SER A 445 -5.06 32.93 34.64
N ALA A 446 -5.45 34.20 34.49
CA ALA A 446 -5.75 34.77 33.19
C ALA A 446 -4.57 34.57 32.24
N ILE A 447 -4.79 33.87 31.13
CA ILE A 447 -3.77 33.65 30.11
C ILE A 447 -3.50 35.00 29.44
N GLU A 448 -2.23 35.41 29.42
CA GLU A 448 -1.81 36.66 28.79
C GLU A 448 -2.14 36.66 27.29
N GLU A 449 -2.64 37.79 26.81
CA GLU A 449 -3.09 37.93 25.42
C GLU A 449 -1.93 37.71 24.42
N GLU A 450 -0.73 38.15 24.79
CA GLU A 450 0.49 37.94 24.02
C GLU A 450 0.83 36.45 23.87
N SER A 451 0.67 35.67 24.95
CA SER A 451 0.88 34.22 24.95
C SER A 451 -0.15 33.50 24.07
N ILE A 452 -1.42 33.91 24.11
CA ILE A 452 -2.46 33.37 23.22
C ILE A 452 -2.13 33.67 21.74
N ARG A 453 -1.68 34.89 21.42
CA ARG A 453 -1.25 35.24 20.05
C ARG A 453 -0.03 34.43 19.60
N GLY A 454 0.93 34.19 20.49
CA GLY A 454 2.07 33.30 20.22
C GLY A 454 1.62 31.85 19.94
N ILE A 455 0.73 31.30 20.78
CA ILE A 455 0.16 29.94 20.59
C ILE A 455 -0.60 29.85 19.27
N CYS A 456 -1.36 30.89 18.92
CA CYS A 456 -2.06 30.98 17.64
C CYS A 456 -1.10 30.84 16.45
N ARG A 457 0.06 31.51 16.48
CA ARG A 457 1.08 31.40 15.44
C ARG A 457 1.74 30.03 15.40
N VAL A 458 1.96 29.40 16.54
CA VAL A 458 2.46 28.01 16.61
C VAL A 458 1.48 27.07 15.92
N ILE A 459 0.19 27.17 16.23
CA ILE A 459 -0.84 26.34 15.58
C ILE A 459 -0.86 26.59 14.07
N ALA A 460 -0.83 27.84 13.63
CA ALA A 460 -0.80 28.16 12.20
C ALA A 460 0.40 27.52 11.50
N TYR A 461 1.58 27.56 12.12
CA TYR A 461 2.78 26.93 11.58
C TYR A 461 2.67 25.40 11.54
N LEU A 462 2.27 24.76 12.65
CA LEU A 462 2.10 23.31 12.73
C LEU A 462 1.09 22.80 11.68
N VAL A 463 -0.02 23.51 11.50
CA VAL A 463 -1.04 23.17 10.50
C VAL A 463 -0.48 23.34 9.09
N SER A 464 0.29 24.40 8.82
CA SER A 464 0.97 24.56 7.54
C SER A 464 1.94 23.42 7.23
N GLU A 465 2.70 22.95 8.23
CA GLU A 465 3.58 21.78 8.09
C GLU A 465 2.80 20.50 7.78
N ILE A 466 1.74 20.23 8.55
CA ILE A 466 0.87 19.06 8.32
C ILE A 466 0.31 19.10 6.89
N LEU A 467 -0.22 20.23 6.45
CA LEU A 467 -0.83 20.39 5.12
C LEU A 467 0.20 20.34 3.99
N GLU A 468 1.42 20.83 4.21
CA GLU A 468 2.53 20.70 3.28
C GLU A 468 2.88 19.23 3.03
N LEU A 469 3.14 18.48 4.09
CA LEU A 469 3.48 17.06 3.98
C LEU A 469 2.33 16.25 3.41
N SER A 470 1.09 16.57 3.79
CA SER A 470 -0.10 15.87 3.31
C SER A 470 -0.39 16.15 1.84
N CYS A 471 -0.09 17.37 1.37
CA CYS A 471 -0.16 17.71 -0.05
C CYS A 471 0.83 16.87 -0.85
N ASN A 472 2.06 16.70 -0.37
CA ASN A 472 3.05 15.84 -1.02
C ASN A 472 2.59 14.38 -1.02
N ALA A 473 2.10 13.88 0.12
CA ALA A 473 1.57 12.51 0.22
C ALA A 473 0.39 12.25 -0.73
N ALA A 474 -0.51 13.23 -0.92
CA ALA A 474 -1.60 13.13 -1.88
C ALA A 474 -1.06 13.04 -3.33
N ILE A 475 -0.12 13.91 -3.68
CA ILE A 475 0.49 13.96 -5.03
C ILE A 475 1.28 12.68 -5.33
N ASP A 476 2.10 12.20 -4.38
CA ASP A 476 2.87 10.96 -4.49
C ASP A 476 1.96 9.73 -4.60
N SER A 477 0.77 9.82 -4.02
CA SER A 477 -0.28 8.82 -4.19
C SER A 477 -1.12 9.01 -5.45
N TYR A 478 -0.70 9.90 -6.34
CA TYR A 478 -1.39 10.27 -7.57
C TYR A 478 -2.85 10.71 -7.36
N ARG A 479 -3.08 11.54 -6.35
CA ARG A 479 -4.38 12.17 -6.06
C ARG A 479 -4.26 13.69 -6.15
N TYR A 480 -5.33 14.34 -6.61
CA TYR A 480 -5.43 15.79 -6.61
C TYR A 480 -6.05 16.33 -5.29
N GLY A 481 -6.64 15.46 -4.47
CA GLY A 481 -7.30 15.82 -3.20
C GLY A 481 -6.59 15.25 -1.98
N ILE A 482 -6.50 16.05 -0.91
CA ILE A 482 -6.04 15.65 0.42
C ILE A 482 -7.17 14.90 1.13
N VAL A 483 -6.86 13.72 1.66
CA VAL A 483 -7.81 12.90 2.42
C VAL A 483 -7.23 12.55 3.81
N PRO A 484 -8.03 12.00 4.76
CA PRO A 484 -7.55 11.77 6.12
C PRO A 484 -6.32 10.84 6.21
N LEU A 485 -6.19 9.88 5.29
CA LEU A 485 -4.99 9.03 5.14
C LEU A 485 -3.71 9.86 5.02
N ASP A 486 -3.72 10.93 4.22
CA ASP A 486 -2.53 11.75 3.97
C ASP A 486 -2.08 12.43 5.27
N ILE A 487 -3.02 13.03 6.01
CA ILE A 487 -2.76 13.65 7.32
C ILE A 487 -2.13 12.65 8.29
N ARG A 488 -2.71 11.45 8.41
CA ARG A 488 -2.23 10.42 9.36
C ARG A 488 -0.81 10.00 9.05
N ILE A 489 -0.51 9.73 7.78
CA ILE A 489 0.80 9.25 7.36
C ILE A 489 1.85 10.35 7.44
N SER A 490 1.49 11.59 7.11
CA SER A 490 2.39 12.73 7.29
C SER A 490 2.76 12.95 8.75
N VAL A 491 1.79 12.89 9.67
CA VAL A 491 2.07 13.02 11.11
C VAL A 491 2.85 11.82 11.65
N TYR A 492 2.55 10.60 11.18
CA TYR A 492 3.21 9.39 11.66
C TYR A 492 4.67 9.28 11.21
N ASN A 493 4.96 9.63 9.95
CA ASN A 493 6.30 9.49 9.38
C ASN A 493 7.24 10.64 9.77
N ASP A 494 6.71 11.81 10.11
CA ASP A 494 7.53 12.93 10.58
C ASP A 494 7.77 12.82 12.08
N SER A 495 9.02 12.58 12.49
CA SER A 495 9.35 12.35 13.90
C SER A 495 9.06 13.57 14.80
N GLU A 496 9.08 14.79 14.27
CA GLU A 496 8.86 16.01 15.05
C GLU A 496 7.36 16.22 15.27
N LEU A 497 6.55 16.08 14.21
CA LEU A 497 5.09 16.11 14.31
C LEU A 497 4.54 14.94 15.13
N TYR A 498 5.09 13.73 14.94
CA TYR A 498 4.69 12.54 15.69
C TYR A 498 4.79 12.79 17.20
N ASN A 499 5.94 13.29 17.65
CA ASN A 499 6.20 13.53 19.06
C ASN A 499 5.19 14.52 19.68
N LEU A 500 4.76 15.52 18.92
CA LEU A 500 3.79 16.53 19.37
C LEU A 500 2.34 16.06 19.30
N LEU A 501 1.97 15.26 18.29
CA LEU A 501 0.57 15.04 17.90
C LEU A 501 0.06 13.61 18.12
N GLN A 502 0.93 12.66 18.48
CA GLN A 502 0.55 11.25 18.69
C GLN A 502 -0.54 11.04 19.75
N TYR A 503 -0.83 11.99 20.63
CA TYR A 503 -1.78 11.80 21.73
C TYR A 503 -3.25 12.04 21.33
N SER A 504 -3.57 12.14 20.05
CA SER A 504 -4.97 12.24 19.59
C SER A 504 -5.60 10.85 19.41
N THR A 505 -6.73 10.59 20.08
CA THR A 505 -7.51 9.36 19.86
C THR A 505 -7.95 9.23 18.40
N VAL A 506 -8.33 10.34 17.76
CA VAL A 506 -8.85 10.36 16.38
C VAL A 506 -7.76 10.07 15.34
N LEU A 507 -6.48 10.35 15.64
CA LEU A 507 -5.35 9.91 14.81
C LEU A 507 -5.36 8.38 14.65
N TRP A 508 -5.51 7.66 15.76
CA TRP A 508 -5.35 6.20 15.81
C TRP A 508 -6.63 5.40 15.55
N LYS A 509 -7.78 5.93 15.99
CA LYS A 509 -9.07 5.21 15.98
C LYS A 509 -10.13 5.83 15.08
N GLY A 510 -9.89 7.05 14.60
CA GLY A 510 -10.91 7.83 13.89
C GLY A 510 -11.96 8.40 14.85
N ARG A 511 -12.94 9.12 14.28
CA ARG A 511 -14.13 9.53 15.01
C ARG A 511 -15.13 8.38 14.88
N GLY A 512 -15.56 7.82 16.02
CA GLY A 512 -16.51 6.71 16.08
C GLY A 512 -17.90 7.08 15.61
#